data_AF-A0AAY4ANS6-F1
#
_entry.id   AF-A0AAY4ANS6-F1
#
_cell.length_a   1.000
_cell.length_b   1.000
_cell.length_c   1.000
_cell.angle_alpha   90.00
_cell.angle_beta   90.00
_cell.angle_gamma   90.00
#
_symmetry.space_group_name_H-M   'P 1'
#
loop_
_entity.id
_entity.type
_entity.pdbx_description
1 polymer ?
#
loop_
_entity_poly.entity_id
_entity_poly.type
_entity_poly.pdbx_seq_one_letter_code
_entity_poly.pdbx_strand_id
1 'polypeptide(L)'
;MRRQVHTQHDMMRPSCDKVTLNSCISAEVHNKGNFTSMTILEKYKVGKVIGDGNFAVVKDCVERSTGREYALKIIDKAKCAGKEHLIENEVAVLRRVKHPNIIMLIEEVDTPTELYLVMELVKGGDLFDSITSSTKYTERDASVMVFNLAGALKYLHRMSIVHRDIKPENLLVCENPDGTKSLKLGDFGLATVVEGPLHTVCGTPTYVAPEIIAESGYGLKVDIWAAGVITYILLCGFPPFRSENNLQEDLFDQILLGRLEFPSPYWDNISMSAKELIGQMLQVNVEARYTAEDVLTHPWVTLGDVLENNMKIEVTGKLKKHFNNMPKQNNTSAGVAVIMVSVQTHTHVHTHTHSHTHTHTSPHHLIRSVDACPLSQDTSVGSCRDDFWVRVGTQVASGSPE
;
A
#
# COMPACT_ATOMS: atom_id res chain seq x y z
N MET A 1 19.70 -11.46 -79.14
CA MET A 1 20.00 -10.01 -79.16
C MET A 1 20.62 -9.66 -77.82
N ARG A 2 21.96 -9.60 -77.72
CA ARG A 2 22.80 -8.37 -77.66
C ARG A 2 22.52 -7.57 -76.35
N ARG A 3 23.44 -7.37 -75.40
CA ARG A 3 24.90 -7.17 -75.45
C ARG A 3 25.61 -7.57 -74.14
N GLN A 4 26.85 -8.03 -74.29
CA GLN A 4 27.94 -8.09 -73.31
C GLN A 4 28.61 -6.72 -73.09
N VAL A 5 29.25 -6.54 -71.93
CA VAL A 5 30.50 -5.79 -71.65
C VAL A 5 31.07 -6.44 -70.34
N HIS A 6 32.09 -7.31 -70.24
CA HIS A 6 33.57 -7.24 -70.42
C HIS A 6 34.21 -5.98 -69.81
N THR A 7 34.99 -6.05 -68.73
CA THR A 7 36.45 -6.38 -68.67
C THR A 7 36.89 -6.58 -67.20
N GLN A 8 37.57 -7.68 -66.82
CA GLN A 8 39.04 -7.88 -66.64
C GLN A 8 39.70 -7.06 -65.49
N HIS A 9 40.71 -7.50 -64.74
CA HIS A 9 41.32 -8.79 -64.35
C HIS A 9 42.47 -8.44 -63.36
N ASP A 10 42.99 -9.45 -62.64
CA ASP A 10 44.29 -9.55 -61.90
C ASP A 10 44.18 -9.63 -60.36
N MET A 11 44.28 -10.81 -59.72
CA MET A 11 45.42 -11.75 -59.56
C MET A 11 46.57 -11.20 -58.70
N MET A 12 46.63 -11.61 -57.42
CA MET A 12 47.75 -12.34 -56.80
C MET A 12 47.51 -12.57 -55.28
N ARG A 13 47.59 -13.83 -54.83
CA ARG A 13 47.96 -14.24 -53.45
C ARG A 13 49.48 -14.03 -53.27
N PRO A 14 50.15 -14.17 -52.09
CA PRO A 14 49.73 -14.72 -50.77
C PRO A 14 50.26 -13.93 -49.54
N SER A 15 49.97 -14.43 -48.32
CA SER A 15 50.91 -14.59 -47.18
C SER A 15 50.35 -14.20 -45.81
N CYS A 16 50.47 -15.18 -44.91
CA CYS A 16 50.38 -15.20 -43.47
C CYS A 16 50.90 -13.95 -42.75
N ASP A 17 50.15 -13.48 -41.73
CA ASP A 17 50.72 -13.05 -40.45
C ASP A 17 49.72 -13.28 -39.31
N LYS A 18 50.14 -14.09 -38.34
CA LYS A 18 49.49 -14.22 -37.04
C LYS A 18 49.82 -12.97 -36.23
N VAL A 19 48.83 -12.12 -35.95
CA VAL A 19 48.94 -11.10 -34.90
C VAL A 19 47.75 -11.22 -33.95
N THR A 20 48.12 -11.58 -32.73
CA THR A 20 47.44 -11.54 -31.44
C THR A 20 46.17 -10.67 -31.37
N LEU A 21 45.01 -11.32 -31.23
CA LEU A 21 43.77 -10.70 -30.76
C LEU A 21 43.79 -10.69 -29.23
N ASN A 22 44.34 -9.61 -28.66
CA ASN A 22 44.10 -9.25 -27.27
C ASN A 22 44.01 -7.73 -27.16
N SER A 23 43.05 -7.28 -26.36
CA SER A 23 42.75 -5.89 -25.99
C SER A 23 42.04 -5.04 -27.05
N CYS A 24 40.70 -5.01 -26.98
CA CYS A 24 39.85 -3.82 -27.22
C CYS A 24 38.39 -4.16 -26.88
N ILE A 25 38.12 -4.66 -25.66
CA ILE A 25 36.77 -4.72 -25.08
C ILE A 25 36.89 -4.39 -23.60
N SER A 26 37.18 -3.14 -23.26
CA SER A 26 37.22 -2.71 -21.86
C SER A 26 37.24 -1.18 -21.73
N ALA A 27 36.27 -0.48 -22.34
CA ALA A 27 36.14 0.96 -22.13
C ALA A 27 34.70 1.53 -22.18
N GLU A 28 33.66 0.75 -22.50
CA GLU A 28 32.30 1.31 -22.69
C GLU A 28 31.27 1.00 -21.59
N VAL A 29 31.65 0.29 -20.52
CA VAL A 29 30.68 -0.13 -19.48
C VAL A 29 30.72 0.75 -18.21
N HIS A 30 31.74 1.60 -18.02
CA HIS A 30 31.93 2.34 -16.76
C HIS A 30 31.41 3.79 -16.75
N ASN A 31 30.89 4.33 -17.86
CA ASN A 31 30.58 5.77 -17.96
C ASN A 31 29.08 6.14 -17.96
N LYS A 32 28.17 5.16 -17.98
CA LYS A 32 26.71 5.44 -17.93
C LYS A 32 26.16 5.64 -16.51
N GLY A 33 26.83 5.12 -15.48
CA GLY A 33 26.39 5.24 -14.08
C GLY A 33 26.62 6.63 -13.48
N ASN A 34 27.68 7.34 -13.87
CA ASN A 34 27.95 8.69 -13.38
C ASN A 34 27.07 9.77 -14.02
N PHE A 35 26.65 9.57 -15.28
CA PHE A 35 25.93 10.60 -16.04
C PHE A 35 24.50 10.82 -15.52
N THR A 36 23.85 9.75 -15.02
CA THR A 36 22.44 9.79 -14.56
C THR A 36 22.30 10.35 -13.14
N SER A 37 23.22 10.02 -12.23
CA SER A 37 23.27 10.65 -10.90
C SER A 37 23.59 12.14 -10.98
N MET A 38 24.45 12.54 -11.93
CA MET A 38 24.70 13.96 -12.24
C MET A 38 23.41 14.69 -12.65
N THR A 39 22.52 14.05 -13.42
CA THR A 39 21.25 14.66 -13.84
C THR A 39 20.36 15.08 -12.66
N ILE A 40 20.25 14.22 -11.63
CA ILE A 40 19.48 14.57 -10.41
C ILE A 40 20.15 15.72 -9.65
N LEU A 41 21.47 15.68 -9.46
CA LEU A 41 22.19 16.71 -8.69
C LEU A 41 22.25 18.07 -9.41
N GLU A 42 22.23 18.06 -10.75
CA GLU A 42 22.15 19.23 -11.61
C GLU A 42 20.78 19.90 -11.52
N LYS A 43 19.69 19.13 -11.51
CA LYS A 43 18.32 19.68 -11.47
C LYS A 43 17.83 19.97 -10.05
N TYR A 44 18.22 19.15 -9.08
CA TYR A 44 17.78 19.20 -7.70
C TYR A 44 18.93 19.47 -6.73
N LYS A 45 18.71 20.40 -5.80
CA LYS A 45 19.54 20.54 -4.61
C LYS A 45 19.09 19.52 -3.58
N VAL A 46 19.81 18.41 -3.47
CA VAL A 46 19.55 17.35 -2.49
C VAL A 46 19.99 17.81 -1.09
N GLY A 47 19.12 17.60 -0.10
CA GLY A 47 19.31 18.01 1.28
C GLY A 47 19.62 16.85 2.23
N LYS A 48 19.08 16.94 3.44
CA LYS A 48 19.28 16.00 4.53
C LYS A 48 18.43 14.75 4.34
N VAL A 49 18.83 13.67 5.01
CA VAL A 49 17.97 12.49 5.17
C VAL A 49 16.78 12.88 6.04
N ILE A 50 15.59 12.63 5.53
CA ILE A 50 14.32 12.86 6.23
C ILE A 50 13.61 11.55 6.59
N GLY A 51 14.03 10.43 6.00
CA GLY A 51 13.62 9.09 6.38
C GLY A 51 14.68 8.05 5.97
N ASP A 52 14.81 7.00 6.78
CA ASP A 52 15.79 5.92 6.58
C ASP A 52 15.12 4.57 6.85
N GLY A 53 15.27 3.63 5.92
CA GLY A 53 14.51 2.41 5.85
C GLY A 53 15.33 1.29 5.21
N ASN A 54 14.83 0.06 5.31
CA ASN A 54 15.63 -1.12 4.98
C ASN A 54 16.16 -1.13 3.54
N PHE A 55 15.34 -0.67 2.59
CA PHE A 55 15.63 -0.74 1.14
C PHE A 55 15.81 0.63 0.48
N ALA A 56 15.40 1.69 1.16
CA ALA A 56 15.36 3.03 0.61
C ALA A 56 15.75 4.08 1.66
N VAL A 57 16.36 5.16 1.19
CA VAL A 57 16.59 6.38 1.97
C VAL A 57 15.80 7.51 1.31
N VAL A 58 15.10 8.31 2.11
CA VAL A 58 14.38 9.49 1.61
C VAL A 58 15.08 10.75 2.08
N LYS A 59 15.38 11.64 1.14
CA LYS A 59 15.99 12.96 1.39
C LYS A 59 15.04 14.06 0.98
N ASP A 60 15.11 15.24 1.61
CA ASP A 60 14.47 16.41 1.04
C ASP A 60 15.27 16.87 -0.19
N CYS A 61 14.59 17.41 -1.19
CA CYS A 61 15.26 18.04 -2.31
C CYS A 61 14.48 19.25 -2.83
N VAL A 62 15.20 20.20 -3.42
CA VAL A 62 14.62 21.42 -3.97
C VAL A 62 14.97 21.51 -5.45
N GLU A 63 13.97 21.62 -6.32
CA GLU A 63 14.22 21.87 -7.75
C GLU A 63 14.83 23.26 -7.93
N ARG A 64 16.00 23.33 -8.56
CA ARG A 64 16.79 24.56 -8.63
C ARG A 64 16.13 25.65 -9.47
N SER A 65 15.41 25.27 -10.52
CA SER A 65 14.76 26.21 -11.45
C SER A 65 13.51 26.87 -10.86
N THR A 66 12.77 26.16 -10.00
CA THR A 66 11.48 26.62 -9.47
C THR A 66 11.51 26.95 -7.98
N GLY A 67 12.49 26.45 -7.24
CA GLY A 67 12.54 26.51 -5.79
C GLY A 67 11.53 25.60 -5.08
N ARG A 68 10.81 24.74 -5.81
CA ARG A 68 9.82 23.82 -5.23
C ARG A 68 10.49 22.68 -4.48
N GLU A 69 9.92 22.34 -3.34
CA GLU A 69 10.39 21.25 -2.48
C GLU A 69 9.72 19.92 -2.84
N TYR A 70 10.51 18.84 -2.77
CA TYR A 70 10.11 17.47 -3.07
C TYR A 70 10.81 16.50 -2.10
N ALA A 71 10.39 15.23 -2.16
CA ALA A 71 11.06 14.13 -1.50
C ALA A 71 11.80 13.30 -2.55
N LEU A 72 13.08 13.03 -2.33
CA LEU A 72 13.89 12.13 -3.15
C LEU A 72 14.01 10.79 -2.44
N LYS A 73 13.30 9.78 -2.93
CA LYS A 73 13.45 8.39 -2.50
C LYS A 73 14.54 7.72 -3.32
N ILE A 74 15.54 7.16 -2.66
CA ILE A 74 16.69 6.49 -3.26
C ILE A 74 16.62 5.03 -2.84
N ILE A 75 16.35 4.13 -3.79
CA ILE A 75 16.22 2.70 -3.55
C ILE A 75 17.53 2.02 -3.98
N ASP A 76 18.12 1.25 -3.07
CA ASP A 76 19.32 0.45 -3.34
C ASP A 76 18.88 -0.89 -3.97
N LYS A 77 19.19 -1.09 -5.26
CA LYS A 77 18.77 -2.29 -6.00
C LYS A 77 19.41 -3.56 -5.44
N ALA A 78 20.62 -3.47 -4.89
CA ALA A 78 21.30 -4.63 -4.32
C ALA A 78 20.57 -5.17 -3.08
N LYS A 79 19.96 -4.27 -2.28
CA LYS A 79 19.14 -4.66 -1.12
C LYS A 79 17.80 -5.26 -1.51
N CYS A 80 17.38 -5.08 -2.76
CA CYS A 80 16.09 -5.52 -3.28
C CYS A 80 16.19 -6.79 -4.13
N ALA A 81 17.34 -7.47 -4.10
CA ALA A 81 17.57 -8.69 -4.85
C ALA A 81 16.47 -9.75 -4.59
N GLY A 82 15.87 -10.28 -5.66
CA GLY A 82 14.74 -11.22 -5.61
C GLY A 82 13.37 -10.58 -5.42
N LYS A 83 13.29 -9.24 -5.31
CA LYS A 83 12.06 -8.45 -5.14
C LYS A 83 11.95 -7.31 -6.14
N GLU A 84 12.73 -7.36 -7.23
CA GLU A 84 12.82 -6.34 -8.27
C GLU A 84 11.45 -6.09 -8.91
N HIS A 85 10.69 -7.16 -9.16
CA HIS A 85 9.35 -7.08 -9.73
C HIS A 85 8.36 -6.24 -8.89
N LEU A 86 8.52 -6.19 -7.55
CA LEU A 86 7.66 -5.36 -6.69
C LEU A 86 7.94 -3.87 -6.91
N ILE A 87 9.22 -3.50 -7.08
CA ILE A 87 9.64 -2.13 -7.35
C ILE A 87 9.23 -1.70 -8.75
N GLU A 88 9.47 -2.57 -9.74
CA GLU A 88 9.08 -2.31 -11.13
C GLU A 88 7.57 -2.10 -11.25
N ASN A 89 6.76 -2.90 -10.55
CA ASN A 89 5.32 -2.77 -10.53
C ASN A 89 4.86 -1.46 -9.85
N GLU A 90 5.41 -1.11 -8.68
CA GLU A 90 5.11 0.15 -7.99
C GLU A 90 5.41 1.35 -8.91
N VAL A 91 6.59 1.37 -9.53
CA VAL A 91 7.02 2.42 -10.45
C VAL A 91 6.11 2.47 -11.69
N ALA A 92 5.75 1.31 -12.25
CA ALA A 92 4.86 1.23 -13.40
C ALA A 92 3.47 1.83 -13.10
N VAL A 93 2.94 1.61 -11.89
CA VAL A 93 1.71 2.24 -11.42
C VAL A 93 1.89 3.75 -11.25
N LEU A 94 2.92 4.18 -10.50
CA LEU A 94 3.17 5.59 -10.21
C LEU A 94 3.39 6.45 -11.47
N ARG A 95 4.01 5.91 -12.53
CA ARG A 95 4.16 6.60 -13.83
C ARG A 95 2.83 6.97 -14.48
N ARG A 96 1.80 6.15 -14.27
CA ARG A 96 0.49 6.27 -14.94
C ARG A 96 -0.47 7.16 -14.17
N VAL A 97 -0.28 7.30 -12.86
CA VAL A 97 -1.23 7.91 -11.95
C VAL A 97 -0.96 9.40 -11.78
N LYS A 98 -1.94 10.24 -12.15
CA LYS A 98 -1.88 11.70 -11.99
C LYS A 98 -3.23 12.21 -11.51
N HIS A 99 -3.33 12.48 -10.21
CA HIS A 99 -4.56 12.93 -9.57
C HIS A 99 -4.26 13.87 -8.39
N PRO A 100 -5.03 14.94 -8.16
CA PRO A 100 -4.78 15.89 -7.06
C PRO A 100 -4.76 15.24 -5.67
N ASN A 101 -5.56 14.18 -5.47
CA ASN A 101 -5.65 13.43 -4.22
C ASN A 101 -4.75 12.19 -4.16
N ILE A 102 -3.68 12.14 -4.97
CA ILE A 102 -2.66 11.09 -4.95
C ILE A 102 -1.27 11.75 -4.90
N ILE A 103 -0.33 11.19 -4.13
CA ILE A 103 1.06 11.63 -4.12
C ILE A 103 1.68 11.35 -5.49
N MET A 104 2.13 12.40 -6.17
CA MET A 104 2.64 12.27 -7.54
C MET A 104 4.11 11.87 -7.58
N LEU A 105 4.44 10.99 -8.53
CA LEU A 105 5.81 10.83 -9.04
C LEU A 105 6.10 11.96 -10.01
N ILE A 106 7.08 12.80 -9.67
CA ILE A 106 7.48 13.98 -10.44
C ILE A 106 8.49 13.57 -11.51
N GLU A 107 9.48 12.80 -11.11
CA GLU A 107 10.57 12.33 -11.96
C GLU A 107 11.15 11.04 -11.41
N GLU A 108 11.71 10.22 -12.28
CA GLU A 108 12.44 9.02 -11.94
C GLU A 108 13.77 9.00 -12.68
N VAL A 109 14.80 8.46 -12.05
CA VAL A 109 16.08 8.19 -12.70
C VAL A 109 16.51 6.79 -12.31
N ASP A 110 16.57 5.92 -13.31
CA ASP A 110 17.00 4.55 -13.13
C ASP A 110 18.49 4.41 -13.44
N THR A 111 19.26 3.87 -12.50
CA THR A 111 20.70 3.65 -12.64
C THR A 111 21.02 2.16 -12.45
N PRO A 112 22.24 1.69 -12.77
CA PRO A 112 22.59 0.29 -12.57
C PRO A 112 22.50 -0.18 -11.10
N THR A 113 22.75 0.70 -10.13
CA THR A 113 22.83 0.36 -8.70
C THR A 113 21.66 0.89 -7.88
N GLU A 114 21.08 2.01 -8.29
CA GLU A 114 20.06 2.73 -7.52
C GLU A 114 18.91 3.20 -8.41
N LEU A 115 17.72 3.27 -7.83
CA LEU A 115 16.56 3.91 -8.44
C LEU A 115 16.18 5.15 -7.64
N TYR A 116 16.11 6.29 -8.33
CA TYR A 116 15.80 7.58 -7.75
C TYR A 116 14.36 7.97 -8.14
N LEU A 117 13.53 8.28 -7.15
CA LEU A 117 12.14 8.72 -7.35
C LEU A 117 11.96 10.08 -6.69
N VAL A 118 11.74 11.12 -7.49
CA VAL A 118 11.35 12.45 -7.02
C VAL A 118 9.84 12.46 -6.86
N MET A 119 9.38 12.57 -5.63
CA MET A 119 7.97 12.49 -5.26
C MET A 119 7.48 13.78 -4.64
N GLU A 120 6.19 14.04 -4.75
CA GLU A 120 5.54 15.15 -4.05
C GLU A 120 5.76 15.05 -2.54
N LEU A 121 6.23 16.15 -1.91
CA LEU A 121 6.44 16.22 -0.46
C LEU A 121 5.20 16.84 0.22
N VAL A 122 4.52 16.05 1.04
CA VAL A 122 3.37 16.51 1.84
C VAL A 122 3.80 16.75 3.29
N LYS A 123 3.58 17.97 3.78
CA LYS A 123 4.03 18.40 5.13
C LYS A 123 2.94 18.40 6.20
N GLY A 124 1.67 18.26 5.84
CA GLY A 124 0.54 18.45 6.77
C GLY A 124 0.24 17.26 7.69
N GLY A 125 1.11 16.24 7.71
CA GLY A 125 0.96 15.06 8.58
C GLY A 125 0.00 14.01 8.02
N ASP A 126 -0.25 12.97 8.81
CA ASP A 126 -1.26 11.96 8.49
C ASP A 126 -2.67 12.42 8.89
N LEU A 127 -3.66 11.63 8.49
CA LEU A 127 -5.07 11.84 8.73
C LEU A 127 -5.41 12.11 10.20
N PHE A 128 -4.88 11.31 11.13
CA PHE A 128 -5.25 11.38 12.55
C PHE A 128 -4.52 12.51 13.30
N ASP A 129 -3.29 12.81 12.90
CA ASP A 129 -2.56 14.01 13.37
C ASP A 129 -3.33 15.29 13.02
N SER A 130 -3.92 15.33 11.82
CA SER A 130 -4.72 16.48 11.37
C SER A 130 -6.02 16.66 12.15
N ILE A 131 -6.67 15.56 12.54
CA ILE A 131 -7.87 15.59 13.39
C ILE A 131 -7.51 16.03 14.81
N THR A 132 -6.43 15.46 15.36
CA THR A 132 -5.99 15.72 16.73
C THR A 132 -5.50 17.16 16.93
N SER A 133 -4.89 17.75 15.90
CA SER A 133 -4.37 19.13 15.93
C SER A 133 -5.42 20.19 15.62
N SER A 134 -6.53 19.84 14.95
CA SER A 134 -7.60 20.78 14.60
C SER A 134 -8.29 21.37 15.83
N THR A 135 -8.73 22.63 15.81
CA THR A 135 -9.51 23.25 16.91
C THR A 135 -10.98 22.81 16.92
N LYS A 136 -11.56 22.59 15.74
CA LYS A 136 -12.91 22.08 15.49
C LYS A 136 -12.81 20.88 14.54
N TYR A 137 -13.61 19.86 14.76
CA TYR A 137 -13.73 18.74 13.83
C TYR A 137 -15.20 18.32 13.76
N THR A 138 -15.74 18.31 12.55
CA THR A 138 -17.15 18.09 12.26
C THR A 138 -17.32 16.92 11.31
N GLU A 139 -18.55 16.46 11.20
CA GLU A 139 -18.91 15.44 10.22
C GLU A 139 -18.66 15.96 8.78
N ARG A 140 -18.73 17.29 8.56
CA ARG A 140 -18.43 17.90 7.26
C ARG A 140 -16.96 17.76 6.89
N ASP A 141 -16.06 17.90 7.86
CA ASP A 141 -14.62 17.68 7.66
C ASP A 141 -14.34 16.23 7.23
N ALA A 142 -15.00 15.26 7.90
CA ALA A 142 -14.94 13.85 7.51
C ALA A 142 -15.48 13.61 6.09
N SER A 143 -16.62 14.22 5.75
CA SER A 143 -17.23 14.12 4.42
C SER A 143 -16.31 14.63 3.31
N VAL A 144 -15.61 15.76 3.52
CA VAL A 144 -14.62 16.28 2.56
C VAL A 144 -13.42 15.33 2.40
N MET A 145 -12.94 14.75 3.50
CA MET A 145 -11.88 13.74 3.48
C MET A 145 -12.30 12.50 2.67
N VAL A 146 -13.51 11.99 2.90
CA VAL A 146 -14.06 10.84 2.17
C VAL A 146 -14.28 11.18 0.69
N PHE A 147 -14.72 12.40 0.36
CA PHE A 147 -14.82 12.86 -1.02
C PHE A 147 -13.47 12.80 -1.76
N ASN A 148 -12.40 13.27 -1.12
CA ASN A 148 -11.05 13.21 -1.70
C ASN A 148 -10.55 11.77 -1.89
N LEU A 149 -10.76 10.91 -0.89
CA LEU A 149 -10.38 9.50 -0.96
C LEU A 149 -11.16 8.78 -2.07
N ALA A 150 -12.49 8.94 -2.12
CA ALA A 150 -13.32 8.33 -3.15
C ALA A 150 -12.97 8.87 -4.56
N GLY A 151 -12.59 10.15 -4.68
CA GLY A 151 -12.05 10.72 -5.91
C GLY A 151 -10.77 10.02 -6.39
N ALA A 152 -9.80 9.81 -5.50
CA ALA A 152 -8.58 9.06 -5.80
C ALA A 152 -8.89 7.60 -6.19
N LEU A 153 -9.77 6.93 -5.45
CA LEU A 153 -10.15 5.54 -5.74
C LEU A 153 -10.90 5.41 -7.07
N LYS A 154 -11.84 6.31 -7.38
CA LYS A 154 -12.52 6.35 -8.68
C LYS A 154 -11.51 6.47 -9.83
N TYR A 155 -10.51 7.33 -9.68
CA TYR A 155 -9.46 7.51 -10.67
C TYR A 155 -8.65 6.21 -10.88
N LEU A 156 -8.19 5.58 -9.80
CA LEU A 156 -7.44 4.31 -9.88
C LEU A 156 -8.29 3.18 -10.48
N HIS A 157 -9.53 3.03 -10.01
CA HIS A 157 -10.44 1.97 -10.43
C HIS A 157 -10.82 2.08 -11.90
N ARG A 158 -10.92 3.30 -12.46
CA ARG A 158 -11.10 3.51 -13.92
C ARG A 158 -9.92 3.04 -14.77
N MET A 159 -8.73 2.94 -14.17
CA MET A 159 -7.53 2.42 -14.79
C MET A 159 -7.31 0.94 -14.46
N SER A 160 -8.30 0.29 -13.85
CA SER A 160 -8.22 -1.06 -13.30
C SER A 160 -7.08 -1.24 -12.29
N ILE A 161 -6.74 -0.20 -11.52
CA ILE A 161 -5.71 -0.28 -10.47
C ILE A 161 -6.39 -0.45 -9.11
N VAL A 162 -6.01 -1.49 -8.37
CA VAL A 162 -6.37 -1.67 -6.95
C VAL A 162 -5.21 -1.24 -6.06
N HIS A 163 -5.48 -0.54 -4.96
CA HIS A 163 -4.43 -0.06 -4.04
C HIS A 163 -4.02 -1.11 -3.01
N ARG A 164 -4.99 -1.80 -2.39
CA ARG A 164 -4.82 -2.88 -1.40
C ARG A 164 -4.22 -2.53 -0.04
N ASP A 165 -3.65 -1.32 0.13
CA ASP A 165 -3.16 -0.83 1.44
C ASP A 165 -3.75 0.54 1.82
N ILE A 166 -5.07 0.70 1.65
CA ILE A 166 -5.77 1.92 2.08
C ILE A 166 -5.89 1.91 3.60
N LYS A 167 -5.18 2.81 4.27
CA LYS A 167 -5.16 2.96 5.73
C LYS A 167 -4.79 4.40 6.14
N PRO A 168 -5.11 4.85 7.35
CA PRO A 168 -4.84 6.22 7.82
C PRO A 168 -3.38 6.67 7.64
N GLU A 169 -2.43 5.77 7.83
CA GLU A 169 -0.99 6.03 7.69
C GLU A 169 -0.63 6.44 6.26
N ASN A 170 -1.35 5.92 5.26
CA ASN A 170 -1.13 6.19 3.83
C ASN A 170 -1.97 7.38 3.31
N LEU A 171 -2.72 8.05 4.20
CA LEU A 171 -3.56 9.20 3.89
C LEU A 171 -2.97 10.46 4.52
N LEU A 172 -2.32 11.26 3.67
CA LEU A 172 -1.69 12.51 4.10
C LEU A 172 -2.63 13.68 3.92
N VAL A 173 -2.52 14.65 4.82
CA VAL A 173 -3.30 15.89 4.73
C VAL A 173 -2.43 16.99 4.14
N CYS A 174 -2.96 17.64 3.11
CA CYS A 174 -2.44 18.87 2.54
C CYS A 174 -3.29 20.04 3.02
N GLU A 175 -2.65 21.08 3.55
CA GLU A 175 -3.29 22.36 3.80
C GLU A 175 -3.07 23.25 2.58
N ASN A 176 -4.17 23.67 1.98
CA ASN A 176 -4.17 24.57 0.83
C ASN A 176 -3.93 26.02 1.31
N PRO A 177 -3.48 26.92 0.41
CA PRO A 177 -3.24 28.32 0.77
C PRO A 177 -4.46 29.08 1.30
N ASP A 178 -5.67 28.60 0.97
CA ASP A 178 -6.94 29.14 1.45
C ASP A 178 -7.36 28.59 2.83
N GLY A 179 -6.51 27.76 3.46
CA GLY A 179 -6.77 27.11 4.75
C GLY A 179 -7.63 25.85 4.65
N THR A 180 -8.06 25.44 3.46
CA THR A 180 -8.80 24.18 3.28
C THR A 180 -7.87 22.98 3.37
N LYS A 181 -8.38 21.86 3.87
CA LYS A 181 -7.63 20.60 3.94
C LYS A 181 -8.05 19.69 2.80
N SER A 182 -7.07 19.02 2.18
CA SER A 182 -7.31 17.97 1.20
C SER A 182 -6.53 16.70 1.56
N LEU A 183 -7.07 15.53 1.20
CA LEU A 183 -6.36 14.27 1.37
C LEU A 183 -5.57 13.91 0.12
N LYS A 184 -4.38 13.32 0.35
CA LYS A 184 -3.59 12.64 -0.67
C LYS A 184 -3.28 11.22 -0.25
N LEU A 185 -3.62 10.28 -1.11
CA LEU A 185 -3.28 8.87 -0.99
C LEU A 185 -1.84 8.63 -1.47
N GLY A 186 -1.05 7.91 -0.70
CA GLY A 186 0.29 7.47 -1.07
C GLY A 186 0.51 5.98 -0.81
N ASP A 187 1.77 5.55 -0.97
CA ASP A 187 2.24 4.16 -0.83
C ASP A 187 1.55 3.16 -1.78
N PHE A 188 2.09 3.07 -2.99
CA PHE A 188 1.61 2.16 -4.03
C PHE A 188 2.37 0.81 -4.03
N GLY A 189 3.09 0.48 -2.95
CA GLY A 189 3.93 -0.72 -2.88
C GLY A 189 3.16 -2.04 -3.02
N LEU A 190 1.86 -2.04 -2.71
CA LEU A 190 0.95 -3.16 -2.94
C LEU A 190 0.00 -2.93 -4.14
N ALA A 191 0.04 -1.80 -4.81
CA ALA A 191 -0.90 -1.50 -5.88
C ALA A 191 -0.64 -2.39 -7.11
N THR A 192 -1.68 -2.76 -7.85
CA THR A 192 -1.51 -3.56 -9.09
C THR A 192 -2.67 -3.37 -10.04
N VAL A 193 -2.47 -3.71 -11.31
CA VAL A 193 -3.52 -3.73 -12.33
C VAL A 193 -4.32 -5.03 -12.21
N VAL A 194 -5.64 -4.91 -12.11
CA VAL A 194 -6.58 -6.01 -12.01
C VAL A 194 -6.98 -6.44 -13.43
N GLU A 195 -6.43 -7.56 -13.88
CA GLU A 195 -6.81 -8.22 -15.15
C GLU A 195 -7.77 -9.40 -14.93
N GLY A 196 -7.89 -9.85 -13.68
CA GLY A 196 -8.75 -10.93 -13.22
C GLY A 196 -8.77 -10.99 -11.69
N PRO A 197 -9.45 -11.98 -11.08
CA PRO A 197 -9.48 -12.14 -9.63
C PRO A 197 -8.08 -12.32 -9.05
N LEU A 198 -7.77 -11.54 -8.02
CA LEU A 198 -6.53 -11.65 -7.25
C LEU A 198 -6.76 -12.56 -6.04
N HIS A 199 -5.76 -13.36 -5.66
CA HIS A 199 -5.86 -14.29 -4.53
C HIS A 199 -4.81 -14.04 -3.44
N THR A 200 -3.91 -13.09 -3.67
CA THR A 200 -2.87 -12.74 -2.72
C THR A 200 -3.45 -12.10 -1.48
N VAL A 201 -3.26 -12.73 -0.31
CA VAL A 201 -3.60 -12.14 0.98
C VAL A 201 -2.58 -11.06 1.34
N CYS A 202 -3.05 -9.82 1.49
CA CYS A 202 -2.21 -8.67 1.81
C CYS A 202 -3.04 -7.54 2.43
N GLY A 203 -2.36 -6.50 2.92
CA GLY A 203 -2.95 -5.34 3.56
C GLY A 203 -2.92 -5.43 5.09
N THR A 204 -3.35 -4.35 5.74
CA THR A 204 -3.33 -4.23 7.20
C THR A 204 -4.61 -4.82 7.80
N PRO A 205 -4.55 -5.81 8.72
CA PRO A 205 -5.70 -6.63 9.15
C PRO A 205 -7.01 -5.87 9.44
N THR A 206 -6.94 -4.72 10.11
CA THR A 206 -8.10 -3.88 10.46
C THR A 206 -8.90 -3.38 9.25
N TYR A 207 -8.28 -3.27 8.08
CA TYR A 207 -8.85 -2.65 6.88
C TYR A 207 -9.07 -3.66 5.74
N VAL A 208 -8.71 -4.93 5.94
CA VAL A 208 -8.81 -5.98 4.92
C VAL A 208 -10.28 -6.35 4.70
N ALA A 209 -10.65 -6.58 3.44
CA ALA A 209 -12.00 -6.96 3.04
C ALA A 209 -12.29 -8.47 3.26
N PRO A 210 -13.55 -8.87 3.47
CA PRO A 210 -13.92 -10.26 3.74
C PRO A 210 -13.44 -11.24 2.67
N GLU A 211 -13.52 -10.87 1.39
CA GLU A 211 -13.13 -11.71 0.26
C GLU A 211 -11.61 -11.95 0.15
N ILE A 212 -10.78 -11.11 0.78
CA ILE A 212 -9.34 -11.35 0.90
C ILE A 212 -9.09 -12.42 1.97
N ILE A 213 -9.79 -12.34 3.11
CA ILE A 213 -9.67 -13.30 4.22
C ILE A 213 -10.22 -14.68 3.81
N ALA A 214 -11.33 -14.70 3.07
CA ALA A 214 -11.95 -15.91 2.56
C ALA A 214 -11.21 -16.52 1.36
N GLU A 215 -10.18 -15.84 0.83
CA GLU A 215 -9.38 -16.26 -0.33
C GLU A 215 -10.22 -16.56 -1.60
N SER A 216 -11.44 -16.01 -1.68
CA SER A 216 -12.41 -16.30 -2.75
C SER A 216 -12.11 -15.62 -4.09
N GLY A 217 -11.01 -14.87 -4.16
CA GLY A 217 -10.71 -13.98 -5.26
C GLY A 217 -11.31 -12.59 -5.04
N TYR A 218 -10.54 -11.55 -5.32
CA TYR A 218 -10.96 -10.17 -5.12
C TYR A 218 -10.56 -9.24 -6.28
N GLY A 219 -11.17 -8.05 -6.31
CA GLY A 219 -10.91 -7.01 -7.30
C GLY A 219 -10.87 -5.62 -6.65
N LEU A 220 -11.33 -4.60 -7.38
CA LEU A 220 -11.20 -3.19 -7.00
C LEU A 220 -11.95 -2.80 -5.71
N LYS A 221 -13.09 -3.46 -5.42
CA LYS A 221 -13.98 -3.09 -4.30
C LYS A 221 -13.42 -3.38 -2.90
N VAL A 222 -12.25 -4.00 -2.78
CA VAL A 222 -11.53 -4.12 -1.50
C VAL A 222 -11.08 -2.75 -0.98
N ASP A 223 -10.75 -1.82 -1.89
CA ASP A 223 -10.38 -0.45 -1.50
C ASP A 223 -11.59 0.32 -0.95
N ILE A 224 -12.81 0.00 -1.42
CA ILE A 224 -14.05 0.62 -0.92
C ILE A 224 -14.36 0.13 0.49
N TRP A 225 -14.13 -1.14 0.78
CA TRP A 225 -14.25 -1.67 2.14
C TRP A 225 -13.31 -0.93 3.09
N ALA A 226 -12.03 -0.82 2.74
CA ALA A 226 -11.04 -0.12 3.54
C ALA A 226 -11.41 1.37 3.74
N ALA A 227 -11.89 2.05 2.69
CA ALA A 227 -12.42 3.41 2.80
C ALA A 227 -13.66 3.50 3.71
N GLY A 228 -14.51 2.48 3.75
CA GLY A 228 -15.65 2.39 4.66
C GLY A 228 -15.21 2.25 6.12
N VAL A 229 -14.19 1.43 6.38
CA VAL A 229 -13.56 1.30 7.70
C VAL A 229 -12.99 2.64 8.16
N ILE A 230 -12.27 3.35 7.29
CA ILE A 230 -11.75 4.70 7.58
C ILE A 230 -12.88 5.68 7.84
N THR A 231 -13.94 5.68 7.03
CA THR A 231 -15.09 6.56 7.21
C THR A 231 -15.74 6.36 8.58
N TYR A 232 -15.87 5.10 9.02
CA TYR A 232 -16.36 4.78 10.37
C TYR A 232 -15.43 5.35 11.45
N ILE A 233 -14.11 5.17 11.32
CA ILE A 233 -13.13 5.68 12.28
C ILE A 233 -13.13 7.22 12.32
N LEU A 234 -13.30 7.90 11.19
CA LEU A 234 -13.37 9.35 11.14
C LEU A 234 -14.50 9.91 12.01
N LEU A 235 -15.61 9.18 12.14
CA LEU A 235 -16.80 9.67 12.83
C LEU A 235 -16.84 9.32 14.32
N CYS A 236 -16.22 8.22 14.76
CA CYS A 236 -16.25 7.80 16.17
C CYS A 236 -14.88 7.54 16.82
N GLY A 237 -13.80 7.61 16.03
CA GLY A 237 -12.42 7.48 16.49
C GLY A 237 -11.96 6.05 16.79
N PHE A 238 -12.66 5.03 16.30
CA PHE A 238 -12.32 3.62 16.51
C PHE A 238 -12.83 2.71 15.39
N PRO A 239 -12.21 1.54 15.12
CA PRO A 239 -12.62 0.68 13.99
C PRO A 239 -13.95 -0.06 14.23
N PRO A 240 -14.71 -0.40 13.16
CA PRO A 240 -16.01 -1.07 13.25
C PRO A 240 -15.89 -2.53 13.71
N PHE A 241 -14.84 -3.22 13.30
CA PHE A 241 -14.56 -4.61 13.69
C PHE A 241 -13.37 -4.65 14.66
N ARG A 242 -13.50 -5.39 15.76
CA ARG A 242 -12.45 -5.57 16.77
C ARG A 242 -12.53 -6.95 17.40
N SER A 243 -11.39 -7.45 17.84
CA SER A 243 -11.33 -8.56 18.80
C SER A 243 -11.35 -8.00 20.21
N GLU A 244 -12.19 -8.58 21.07
CA GLU A 244 -12.20 -8.28 22.51
C GLU A 244 -10.90 -8.73 23.19
N ASN A 245 -10.29 -9.81 22.69
CA ASN A 245 -9.08 -10.42 23.23
C ASN A 245 -7.80 -9.99 22.48
N ASN A 246 -7.92 -9.06 21.52
CA ASN A 246 -6.85 -8.70 20.57
C ASN A 246 -6.29 -9.92 19.79
N LEU A 247 -7.11 -10.95 19.61
CA LEU A 247 -6.81 -12.11 18.77
C LEU A 247 -7.17 -11.79 17.33
N GLN A 248 -6.25 -12.09 16.41
CA GLN A 248 -6.45 -11.81 14.99
C GLN A 248 -7.57 -12.67 14.38
N GLU A 249 -7.73 -13.91 14.84
CA GLU A 249 -8.79 -14.82 14.39
C GLU A 249 -10.17 -14.26 14.71
N ASP A 250 -10.41 -13.81 15.94
CA ASP A 250 -11.66 -13.14 16.33
C ASP A 250 -11.97 -11.93 15.43
N LEU A 251 -10.95 -11.11 15.11
CA LEU A 251 -11.13 -9.96 14.22
C LEU A 251 -11.58 -10.40 12.83
N PHE A 252 -10.96 -11.45 12.28
CA PHE A 252 -11.31 -11.98 10.98
C PHE A 252 -12.71 -12.57 10.97
N ASP A 253 -13.12 -13.27 12.02
CA ASP A 253 -14.49 -13.77 12.17
C ASP A 253 -15.50 -12.61 12.16
N GLN A 254 -15.21 -11.50 12.86
CA GLN A 254 -16.08 -10.31 12.83
C GLN A 254 -16.17 -9.69 11.43
N ILE A 255 -15.04 -9.62 10.71
CA ILE A 255 -15.01 -9.08 9.34
C ILE A 255 -15.82 -9.98 8.39
N LEU A 256 -15.64 -11.30 8.47
CA LEU A 256 -16.36 -12.28 7.65
C LEU A 256 -17.86 -12.28 7.93
N LEU A 257 -18.26 -12.12 9.20
CA LEU A 257 -19.67 -11.96 9.58
C LEU A 257 -20.27 -10.65 9.08
N GLY A 258 -19.47 -9.58 9.00
CA GLY A 258 -19.89 -8.28 8.50
C GLY A 258 -20.98 -7.62 9.34
N ARG A 259 -21.10 -7.96 10.62
CA ARG A 259 -22.08 -7.37 11.52
C ARG A 259 -21.64 -5.96 11.92
N LEU A 260 -22.08 -4.98 11.14
CA LEU A 260 -21.84 -3.57 11.40
C LEU A 260 -22.77 -3.05 12.50
N GLU A 261 -22.20 -2.44 13.52
CA GLU A 261 -22.94 -1.80 14.61
C GLU A 261 -22.55 -0.34 14.78
N PHE A 262 -23.48 0.48 15.27
CA PHE A 262 -23.28 1.90 15.55
C PHE A 262 -23.60 2.18 17.03
N PRO A 263 -22.67 1.85 17.95
CA PRO A 263 -22.97 1.83 19.38
C PRO A 263 -23.17 3.21 19.99
N SER A 264 -24.17 3.33 20.87
CA SER A 264 -24.34 4.48 21.75
C SER A 264 -23.23 4.55 22.82
N PRO A 265 -22.87 5.76 23.30
CA PRO A 265 -23.38 7.06 22.88
C PRO A 265 -22.69 7.63 21.63
N TYR A 266 -21.66 6.95 21.10
CA TYR A 266 -20.73 7.49 20.10
C TYR A 266 -21.39 7.86 18.76
N TRP A 267 -22.48 7.16 18.41
CA TRP A 267 -23.16 7.33 17.15
C TRP A 267 -24.51 8.04 17.29
N ASP A 268 -24.89 8.48 18.50
CA ASP A 268 -26.22 9.06 18.75
C ASP A 268 -26.40 10.39 18.00
N ASN A 269 -25.32 11.17 17.88
CA ASN A 269 -25.31 12.48 17.23
C ASN A 269 -24.80 12.47 15.77
N ILE A 270 -24.47 11.29 15.23
CA ILE A 270 -24.01 11.14 13.85
C ILE A 270 -25.21 10.96 12.92
N SER A 271 -25.20 11.66 11.77
CA SER A 271 -26.32 11.62 10.83
C SER A 271 -26.65 10.20 10.35
N MET A 272 -27.93 9.96 10.06
CA MET A 272 -28.36 8.70 9.47
C MET A 272 -27.76 8.49 8.06
N SER A 273 -27.55 9.59 7.33
CA SER A 273 -26.94 9.58 5.99
C SER A 273 -25.49 9.05 6.02
N ALA A 274 -24.71 9.39 7.05
CA ALA A 274 -23.37 8.81 7.25
C ALA A 274 -23.43 7.30 7.50
N LYS A 275 -24.33 6.87 8.39
CA LYS A 275 -24.52 5.46 8.75
C LYS A 275 -24.94 4.64 7.54
N GLU A 276 -25.85 5.18 6.73
CA GLU A 276 -26.29 4.58 5.46
C GLU A 276 -25.11 4.39 4.50
N LEU A 277 -24.32 5.44 4.24
CA LEU A 277 -23.14 5.35 3.37
C LEU A 277 -22.17 4.26 3.85
N ILE A 278 -21.82 4.26 5.15
CA ILE A 278 -20.91 3.27 5.70
C ILE A 278 -21.49 1.86 5.53
N GLY A 279 -22.79 1.68 5.78
CA GLY A 279 -23.48 0.41 5.56
C GLY A 279 -23.37 -0.07 4.11
N GLN A 280 -23.39 0.83 3.13
CA GLN A 280 -23.24 0.49 1.71
C GLN A 280 -21.78 0.19 1.29
N MET A 281 -20.81 0.81 1.95
CA MET A 281 -19.38 0.55 1.73
C MET A 281 -18.89 -0.74 2.41
N LEU A 282 -19.49 -1.12 3.55
CA LEU A 282 -19.14 -2.30 4.36
C LEU A 282 -20.08 -3.49 4.12
N GLN A 283 -20.47 -3.71 2.86
CA GLN A 283 -21.21 -4.90 2.44
C GLN A 283 -20.26 -6.08 2.23
N VAL A 284 -20.54 -7.23 2.88
CA VAL A 284 -19.80 -8.48 2.64
C VAL A 284 -20.00 -8.95 1.20
N ASN A 285 -21.24 -8.85 0.70
CA ASN A 285 -21.53 -9.12 -0.71
C ASN A 285 -20.89 -8.03 -1.60
N VAL A 286 -19.85 -8.41 -2.34
CA VAL A 286 -19.09 -7.52 -3.23
C VAL A 286 -19.98 -6.88 -4.31
N GLU A 287 -20.99 -7.59 -4.82
CA GLU A 287 -21.91 -7.04 -5.82
C GLU A 287 -22.76 -5.89 -5.25
N ALA A 288 -23.24 -6.05 -4.02
CA ALA A 288 -24.02 -5.04 -3.31
C ALA A 288 -23.16 -3.89 -2.78
N ARG A 289 -21.86 -4.11 -2.56
CA ARG A 289 -20.94 -3.09 -2.07
C ARG A 289 -20.83 -1.95 -3.08
N TYR A 290 -20.87 -0.72 -2.59
CA TYR A 290 -20.70 0.45 -3.44
C TYR A 290 -19.37 0.44 -4.22
N THR A 291 -19.38 1.13 -5.36
CA THR A 291 -18.19 1.57 -6.08
C THR A 291 -17.75 2.95 -5.58
N ALA A 292 -16.55 3.39 -5.98
CA ALA A 292 -16.11 4.76 -5.70
C ALA A 292 -17.03 5.83 -6.34
N GLU A 293 -17.66 5.50 -7.48
CA GLU A 293 -18.62 6.40 -8.15
C GLU A 293 -19.91 6.53 -7.33
N ASP A 294 -20.44 5.42 -6.80
CA ASP A 294 -21.61 5.43 -5.92
C ASP A 294 -21.35 6.27 -4.66
N VAL A 295 -20.20 6.08 -4.00
CA VAL A 295 -19.78 6.87 -2.83
C VAL A 295 -19.76 8.37 -3.15
N LEU A 296 -19.20 8.76 -4.29
CA LEU A 296 -19.12 10.16 -4.71
C LEU A 296 -20.48 10.79 -5.05
N THR A 297 -21.50 9.98 -5.34
CA THR A 297 -22.86 10.46 -5.60
C THR A 297 -23.75 10.49 -4.36
N HIS A 298 -23.33 9.83 -3.28
CA HIS A 298 -24.13 9.69 -2.07
C HIS A 298 -24.41 11.07 -1.40
N PRO A 299 -25.65 11.33 -0.92
CA PRO A 299 -26.03 12.61 -0.29
C PRO A 299 -25.08 13.11 0.80
N TRP A 300 -24.60 12.21 1.66
CA TRP A 300 -23.64 12.54 2.71
C TRP A 300 -22.33 13.15 2.19
N VAL A 301 -21.92 12.78 0.98
CA VAL A 301 -20.72 13.27 0.31
C VAL A 301 -21.03 14.52 -0.53
N THR A 302 -22.14 14.51 -1.27
CA THR A 302 -22.49 15.54 -2.27
C THR A 302 -23.19 16.77 -1.69
N LEU A 303 -24.20 16.57 -0.84
CA LEU A 303 -25.13 17.64 -0.46
C LEU A 303 -24.68 18.45 0.75
N GLY A 304 -23.67 18.00 1.49
CA GLY A 304 -23.16 18.77 2.63
C GLY A 304 -24.20 19.05 3.72
N ASP A 305 -25.35 18.34 3.73
CA ASP A 305 -26.34 18.28 4.82
C ASP A 305 -25.77 17.51 6.02
N VAL A 306 -24.59 17.94 6.43
CA VAL A 306 -23.76 17.29 7.40
C VAL A 306 -23.70 18.20 8.60
N LEU A 307 -24.16 17.69 9.74
CA LEU A 307 -24.29 18.46 10.98
C LEU A 307 -22.97 19.15 11.31
N GLU A 308 -23.00 20.47 11.52
CA GLU A 308 -21.82 21.25 11.95
C GLU A 308 -21.46 21.04 13.43
N ASN A 309 -22.07 20.03 14.06
CA ASN A 309 -21.81 19.66 15.44
C ASN A 309 -20.32 19.34 15.60
N ASN A 310 -19.69 19.99 16.57
CA ASN A 310 -18.27 19.79 16.83
C ASN A 310 -18.06 18.47 17.58
N MET A 311 -17.52 17.47 16.88
CA MET A 311 -17.28 16.10 17.39
C MET A 311 -15.85 15.91 17.91
N LYS A 312 -15.03 16.97 17.89
CA LYS A 312 -13.59 16.87 18.18
C LYS A 312 -13.28 16.15 19.48
N ILE A 313 -13.94 16.52 20.59
CA ILE A 313 -13.60 15.98 21.93
C ILE A 313 -13.82 14.46 21.95
N GLU A 314 -14.94 14.00 21.41
CA GLU A 314 -15.34 12.60 21.39
C GLU A 314 -14.40 11.77 20.50
N VAL A 315 -14.09 12.26 19.29
CA VAL A 315 -13.25 11.56 18.32
C VAL A 315 -11.79 11.53 18.75
N THR A 316 -11.22 12.67 19.17
CA THR A 316 -9.78 12.78 19.45
C THR A 316 -9.35 11.91 20.63
N GLY A 317 -10.18 11.84 21.69
CA GLY A 317 -9.90 10.98 22.84
C GLY A 317 -9.83 9.51 22.47
N LYS A 318 -10.69 9.06 21.53
CA LYS A 318 -10.71 7.68 21.05
C LYS A 318 -9.59 7.38 20.08
N LEU A 319 -9.27 8.32 19.17
CA LEU A 319 -8.12 8.18 18.27
C LEU A 319 -6.83 7.99 19.05
N LYS A 320 -6.60 8.82 20.09
CA LYS A 320 -5.43 8.68 20.96
C LYS A 320 -5.37 7.31 21.64
N LYS A 321 -6.49 6.81 22.15
CA LYS A 321 -6.56 5.50 22.82
C LYS A 321 -6.29 4.34 21.87
N HIS A 322 -6.77 4.39 20.63
CA HIS A 322 -6.71 3.25 19.70
C HIS A 322 -5.51 3.30 18.74
N PHE A 323 -4.92 4.47 18.48
CA PHE A 323 -3.90 4.64 17.44
C PHE A 323 -2.58 5.29 17.95
N ASN A 324 -2.60 6.14 18.98
CA ASN A 324 -1.37 6.86 19.41
C ASN A 324 -0.45 6.06 20.35
N ASN A 325 -0.78 4.80 20.68
CA ASN A 325 0.14 3.92 21.42
C ASN A 325 1.16 3.20 20.50
N MET A 326 1.13 3.45 19.18
CA MET A 326 2.23 3.01 18.31
C MET A 326 3.41 3.98 18.42
N PRO A 327 4.63 3.50 18.75
CA PRO A 327 5.81 4.35 18.74
C PRO A 327 6.05 4.86 17.32
N LYS A 328 5.86 6.17 17.08
CA LYS A 328 6.33 6.82 15.86
C LYS A 328 7.86 6.64 15.83
N GLN A 329 8.37 5.85 14.89
CA GLN A 329 9.81 5.68 14.67
C GLN A 329 10.46 7.07 14.60
N ASN A 330 11.53 7.25 15.39
CA ASN A 330 12.11 8.55 15.72
C ASN A 330 12.30 9.48 14.48
N ASN A 331 11.93 10.75 14.64
CA ASN A 331 12.22 11.90 13.77
C ASN A 331 11.65 11.94 12.33
N THR A 332 10.92 10.93 11.86
CA THR A 332 10.38 10.91 10.48
C THR A 332 8.97 11.50 10.44
N SER A 333 8.70 12.50 9.59
CA SER A 333 7.34 13.06 9.44
C SER A 333 6.42 12.05 8.73
N ALA A 334 5.11 12.10 8.99
CA ALA A 334 4.15 11.16 8.39
C ALA A 334 4.23 11.13 6.86
N GLY A 335 4.38 12.29 6.22
CA GLY A 335 4.53 12.34 4.75
C GLY A 335 5.79 11.68 4.23
N VAL A 336 6.86 11.67 5.02
CA VAL A 336 8.05 10.90 4.69
C VAL A 336 7.82 9.42 4.96
N ALA A 337 7.14 9.03 6.04
CA ALA A 337 6.85 7.64 6.33
C ALA A 337 6.10 6.96 5.17
N VAL A 338 5.11 7.62 4.58
CA VAL A 338 4.39 7.13 3.38
C VAL A 338 5.31 6.93 2.18
N ILE A 339 6.31 7.80 2.02
CA ILE A 339 7.30 7.69 0.94
C ILE A 339 8.35 6.63 1.27
N MET A 340 8.64 6.36 2.54
CA MET A 340 9.63 5.37 2.98
C MET A 340 9.20 3.93 2.70
N VAL A 341 7.91 3.64 2.82
CA VAL A 341 7.40 2.28 2.62
C VAL A 341 7.60 1.89 1.15
N SER A 342 8.42 0.86 0.90
CA SER A 342 8.41 0.02 -0.32
C SER A 342 9.18 -1.26 -0.07
N VAL A 343 8.73 -2.32 -0.76
CA VAL A 343 9.12 -3.73 -0.63
C VAL A 343 8.46 -4.41 0.59
N GLN A 344 7.13 -4.40 0.63
CA GLN A 344 6.37 -5.26 1.53
C GLN A 344 6.28 -6.68 0.94
N THR A 345 6.71 -7.68 1.70
CA THR A 345 6.54 -9.09 1.31
C THR A 345 5.17 -9.59 1.76
N HIS A 346 4.54 -10.41 0.92
CA HIS A 346 3.32 -11.15 1.21
C HIS A 346 3.36 -11.78 2.61
N THR A 347 2.33 -11.51 3.40
CA THR A 347 2.12 -12.16 4.68
C THR A 347 1.28 -13.40 4.43
N HIS A 348 1.85 -14.60 4.59
CA HIS A 348 1.04 -15.82 4.60
C HIS A 348 0.19 -15.83 5.86
N VAL A 349 -1.10 -15.53 5.71
CA VAL A 349 -2.10 -15.74 6.75
C VAL A 349 -2.45 -17.23 6.71
N HIS A 350 -2.02 -18.00 7.70
CA HIS A 350 -2.50 -19.37 7.86
C HIS A 350 -3.87 -19.34 8.51
N THR A 351 -4.93 -19.62 7.74
CA THR A 351 -6.24 -19.97 8.27
C THR A 351 -6.24 -21.47 8.59
N HIS A 352 -6.20 -21.83 9.88
CA HIS A 352 -6.45 -23.21 10.27
C HIS A 352 -7.95 -23.52 10.11
N THR A 353 -8.32 -24.20 9.04
CA THR A 353 -9.64 -24.81 8.92
C THR A 353 -9.73 -26.00 9.87
N HIS A 354 -10.29 -25.78 11.07
CA HIS A 354 -10.71 -26.88 11.92
C HIS A 354 -11.94 -27.56 11.32
N SER A 355 -11.72 -28.70 10.66
CA SER A 355 -12.79 -29.62 10.31
C SER A 355 -13.44 -30.15 11.59
N HIS A 356 -14.61 -29.67 11.94
CA HIS A 356 -15.47 -30.30 12.94
C HIS A 356 -15.92 -31.68 12.43
N THR A 357 -15.35 -32.74 12.98
CA THR A 357 -15.85 -34.10 12.79
C THR A 357 -17.05 -34.32 13.72
N HIS A 358 -18.25 -34.21 13.16
CA HIS A 358 -19.45 -34.75 13.79
C HIS A 358 -19.36 -36.29 13.79
N THR A 359 -19.42 -36.87 14.99
CA THR A 359 -19.56 -38.31 15.21
C THR A 359 -20.97 -38.76 14.86
N HIS A 360 -21.13 -39.51 13.77
CA HIS A 360 -22.28 -40.37 13.57
C HIS A 360 -21.83 -41.78 13.16
N THR A 361 -22.49 -42.75 13.76
CA THR A 361 -22.16 -44.18 13.82
C THR A 361 -22.69 -44.97 12.61
N SER A 362 -21.80 -45.83 12.05
CA SER A 362 -22.03 -47.15 11.41
C SER A 362 -22.63 -47.25 9.98
N PRO A 363 -22.47 -48.39 9.25
CA PRO A 363 -21.22 -49.02 8.79
C PRO A 363 -21.25 -49.48 7.29
N HIS A 364 -20.14 -50.05 6.80
CA HIS A 364 -19.92 -50.79 5.53
C HIS A 364 -19.72 -50.01 4.22
N HIS A 365 -18.48 -49.99 3.70
CA HIS A 365 -18.01 -50.95 2.66
C HIS A 365 -16.53 -50.69 2.31
N LEU A 366 -15.80 -51.80 2.10
CA LEU A 366 -14.42 -51.87 1.64
C LEU A 366 -14.23 -51.25 0.24
N ILE A 367 -13.02 -50.73 -0.05
CA ILE A 367 -12.09 -51.26 -1.06
C ILE A 367 -10.67 -50.69 -0.82
N ARG A 368 -9.68 -51.59 -0.88
CA ARG A 368 -8.23 -51.37 -0.80
C ARG A 368 -7.64 -51.00 -2.18
N SER A 369 -6.57 -50.19 -2.18
CA SER A 369 -5.27 -50.54 -2.80
C SER A 369 -4.20 -49.54 -2.28
N VAL A 370 -3.24 -49.94 -1.42
CA VAL A 370 -1.83 -50.31 -1.74
C VAL A 370 -1.26 -49.53 -2.95
N ASP A 371 -0.21 -48.72 -2.77
CA ASP A 371 1.16 -49.22 -2.58
C ASP A 371 2.00 -48.53 -1.50
N ALA A 372 2.96 -49.28 -0.96
CA ALA A 372 3.87 -48.92 0.10
C ALA A 372 5.35 -49.00 -0.33
N CYS A 373 6.12 -48.03 0.19
CA CYS A 373 7.52 -48.12 0.66
C CYS A 373 8.69 -48.20 -0.35
N PRO A 374 9.95 -47.86 0.07
CA PRO A 374 10.40 -47.62 1.44
C PRO A 374 11.25 -46.36 1.74
N LEU A 375 11.21 -46.06 3.04
CA LEU A 375 12.12 -45.34 3.92
C LEU A 375 13.60 -45.26 3.54
N SER A 376 14.19 -44.09 3.77
CA SER A 376 15.53 -43.93 4.34
C SER A 376 15.48 -42.88 5.47
N GLN A 377 15.88 -43.29 6.66
CA GLN A 377 15.98 -42.48 7.88
C GLN A 377 17.31 -41.70 7.94
N ASP A 378 17.31 -40.72 8.86
CA ASP A 378 18.43 -40.02 9.49
C ASP A 378 19.03 -38.85 8.67
N THR A 379 19.17 -37.62 9.16
CA THR A 379 19.50 -37.13 10.51
C THR A 379 19.07 -35.66 10.69
N SER A 380 18.72 -35.29 11.92
CA SER A 380 18.82 -33.98 12.59
C SER A 380 18.97 -32.69 11.74
N VAL A 381 17.96 -31.83 11.77
CA VAL A 381 18.17 -30.37 11.71
C VAL A 381 17.34 -29.71 12.79
N GLY A 382 18.03 -28.93 13.62
CA GLY A 382 17.50 -28.25 14.78
C GLY A 382 16.40 -27.25 14.45
N SER A 383 15.46 -27.18 15.38
CA SER A 383 14.51 -26.09 15.56
C SER A 383 15.23 -24.73 15.61
N CYS A 384 15.12 -23.97 14.53
CA CYS A 384 15.21 -22.51 14.54
C CYS A 384 14.07 -21.97 13.66
N ARG A 385 12.90 -21.76 14.27
CA ARG A 385 11.86 -20.87 13.74
C ARG A 385 11.73 -19.71 14.72
N ASP A 386 12.58 -18.70 14.53
CA ASP A 386 12.33 -17.37 15.04
C ASP A 386 11.43 -16.65 14.03
N ASP A 387 10.11 -16.69 14.30
CA ASP A 387 9.13 -15.87 13.59
C ASP A 387 9.26 -14.42 14.08
N PHE A 388 9.98 -13.61 13.32
CA PHE A 388 10.02 -12.15 13.49
C PHE A 388 8.85 -11.51 12.73
N TRP A 389 7.70 -11.43 13.40
CA TRP A 389 6.77 -10.32 13.17
C TRP A 389 7.21 -9.15 14.03
N VAL A 390 7.26 -7.94 13.47
CA VAL A 390 7.39 -6.72 14.29
C VAL A 390 6.16 -6.67 15.20
N ARG A 391 6.39 -7.04 16.46
CA ARG A 391 5.46 -6.92 17.58
C ARG A 391 5.14 -5.43 17.76
N VAL A 392 4.07 -4.95 17.15
CA VAL A 392 3.45 -3.70 17.60
C VAL A 392 2.73 -4.05 18.90
N GLY A 393 3.42 -3.83 20.02
CA GLY A 393 3.02 -4.32 21.32
C GLY A 393 1.74 -3.66 21.85
N THR A 394 0.74 -4.47 22.16
CA THR A 394 -0.26 -4.17 23.20
C THR A 394 0.18 -4.87 24.49
N GLN A 395 1.06 -4.22 25.26
CA GLN A 395 1.10 -4.44 26.71
C GLN A 395 0.16 -3.42 27.34
N VAL A 396 -1.03 -3.87 27.75
CA VAL A 396 -1.82 -3.16 28.75
C VAL A 396 -1.61 -3.91 30.06
N ALA A 397 -0.97 -3.23 31.00
CA ALA A 397 -0.80 -3.74 32.35
C ALA A 397 -2.18 -3.99 32.99
N SER A 398 -2.37 -5.21 33.49
CA SER A 398 -3.47 -5.57 34.37
C SER A 398 -3.33 -4.80 35.69
N GLY A 399 -4.18 -3.80 35.90
CA GLY A 399 -4.41 -3.22 37.21
C GLY A 399 -5.54 -3.99 37.91
N SER A 400 -5.19 -4.71 38.97
CA SER A 400 -6.13 -5.28 39.95
C SER A 400 -6.74 -4.16 40.82
N PRO A 401 -7.91 -4.38 41.45
CA PRO A 401 -8.68 -3.33 42.09
C PRO A 401 -8.25 -3.07 43.54
N GLU A 402 -8.24 -1.80 43.94
CA GLU A 402 -8.58 -1.31 45.28
C GLU A 402 -9.51 -0.10 45.17
#